data_AF-A0A0N1GJV2-F1
#
_entry.id   AF-A0A0N1GJV2-F1
#
_cell.length_a   1.000
_cell.length_b   1.000
_cell.length_c   1.000
_cell.angle_alpha   90.00
_cell.angle_beta   90.00
_cell.angle_gamma   90.00
#
_symmetry.space_group_name_H-M   'P 1'
#
loop_
_entity.id
_entity.type
_entity.pdbx_description
1 polymer ?
#
loop_
_entity_poly.entity_id
_entity_poly.type
_entity_poly.pdbx_seq_one_letter_code
_entity_poly.pdbx_strand_id
1 'polypeptide(L)'
;MAAPQNYLAVIKVIGVGGGGVNAINRMIEVGLKGVEFIAINTDAQALLMSDADVKLDVGRELTRGLGAGANPAVGRKAAEDHREEIEEVLKGADMVFVTAGEGGVPASGGAPVVANIARNLGALTIGVVTRPFTFEGRRRANQAEDGIAELREEVDTLIVIPNDRLLSISDRQVSVLDAFKSADQVLLSGVQGITDLITTPGLINLDFADVKSVMSEAGSALMGIGSARGDDRAVAAAEMAISSPLLEASIDGARGVLLSISGGSDLGLFEINEAAQLVSEAAHPEANIIFGAVIDDALGDEVRVTVIAAGFDGGQPPAKRDNILGSASTSASSARRDEPTPVRQESRPSFGSLGSVTPKETPEPAPEPVNDLPLSPPVPPSRSYSDSAAEELDVPDFLK
;
A
#
# COMPACT_ATOMS: atom_id res chain seq x y z
N MET A 1 -25.13 6.86 -38.66
CA MET A 1 -24.19 6.73 -37.54
C MET A 1 -24.96 7.11 -36.29
N ALA A 2 -25.21 6.16 -35.40
CA ALA A 2 -25.68 6.50 -34.06
C ALA A 2 -24.58 7.34 -33.39
N ALA A 3 -24.96 8.43 -32.72
CA ALA A 3 -24.03 9.18 -31.89
C ALA A 3 -23.37 8.21 -30.89
N PRO A 4 -22.06 8.34 -30.60
CA PRO A 4 -21.44 7.53 -29.56
C PRO A 4 -22.25 7.75 -28.28
N GLN A 5 -22.87 6.69 -27.77
CA GLN A 5 -23.50 6.76 -26.45
C GLN A 5 -22.37 7.02 -25.47
N ASN A 6 -22.50 8.07 -24.64
CA ASN A 6 -21.58 8.31 -23.55
C ASN A 6 -21.64 7.11 -22.60
N TYR A 7 -20.67 6.21 -22.74
CA TYR A 7 -20.50 5.07 -21.85
C TYR A 7 -19.78 5.57 -20.60
N LEU A 8 -20.50 5.58 -19.48
CA LEU A 8 -19.89 5.85 -18.17
C LEU A 8 -19.27 4.55 -17.68
N ALA A 9 -17.97 4.57 -17.40
CA ALA A 9 -17.27 3.41 -16.87
C ALA A 9 -17.87 3.01 -15.51
N VAL A 10 -18.18 1.73 -15.34
CA VAL A 10 -18.64 1.17 -14.07
C VAL A 10 -17.42 0.87 -13.22
N ILE A 11 -17.24 1.67 -12.16
CA ILE A 11 -16.12 1.54 -11.23
C ILE A 11 -16.60 0.92 -9.92
N LYS A 12 -15.92 -0.12 -9.46
CA LYS A 12 -16.17 -0.75 -8.16
C LYS A 12 -14.95 -0.66 -7.26
N VAL A 13 -15.16 -0.35 -5.97
CA VAL A 13 -14.12 -0.28 -4.95
C VAL A 13 -14.37 -1.36 -3.90
N ILE A 14 -13.43 -2.29 -3.78
CA ILE A 14 -13.55 -3.48 -2.94
C ILE A 14 -12.58 -3.37 -1.77
N GLY A 15 -13.10 -3.38 -0.55
CA GLY A 15 -12.34 -3.29 0.68
C GLY A 15 -12.25 -4.67 1.30
N VAL A 16 -11.03 -5.23 1.29
CA VAL A 16 -10.80 -6.60 1.78
C VAL A 16 -10.20 -6.58 3.18
N GLY A 17 -10.86 -7.26 4.11
CA GLY A 17 -10.46 -7.33 5.51
C GLY A 17 -10.65 -6.00 6.27
N GLY A 18 -10.23 -5.95 7.53
CA GLY A 18 -10.50 -4.80 8.40
C GLY A 18 -9.94 -3.47 7.88
N GLY A 19 -8.69 -3.45 7.39
CA GLY A 19 -8.08 -2.24 6.86
C GLY A 19 -8.77 -1.71 5.60
N GLY A 20 -9.09 -2.61 4.66
CA GLY A 20 -9.82 -2.23 3.44
C GLY A 20 -11.24 -1.74 3.73
N VAL A 21 -11.95 -2.38 4.65
CA VAL A 21 -13.30 -1.95 5.06
C VAL A 21 -13.27 -0.58 5.75
N ASN A 22 -12.27 -0.31 6.59
CA ASN A 22 -12.11 1.02 7.18
C ASN A 22 -11.86 2.10 6.13
N ALA A 23 -10.99 1.82 5.16
CA ALA A 23 -10.70 2.72 4.06
C ALA A 23 -11.97 3.03 3.23
N ILE A 24 -12.78 2.02 2.91
CA ILE A 24 -14.06 2.22 2.22
C ILE A 24 -15.02 3.07 3.04
N ASN A 25 -15.19 2.77 4.33
CA ASN A 25 -16.09 3.57 5.18
C ASN A 25 -15.65 5.05 5.18
N ARG A 26 -14.34 5.31 5.17
CA ARG A 26 -13.80 6.67 5.06
C ARG A 26 -14.08 7.30 3.68
N MET A 27 -13.96 6.54 2.60
CA MET A 27 -14.31 7.00 1.25
C MET A 27 -15.78 7.40 1.15
N ILE A 28 -16.67 6.63 1.78
CA ILE A 28 -18.10 6.91 1.86
C ILE A 28 -18.37 8.16 2.71
N GLU A 29 -17.71 8.30 3.86
CA GLU A 29 -17.85 9.45 4.76
C GLU A 29 -17.44 10.78 4.07
N VAL A 30 -16.35 10.75 3.30
CA VAL A 30 -15.90 11.91 2.52
C VAL A 30 -16.78 12.17 1.30
N GLY A 31 -17.62 11.19 0.92
CA GLY A 31 -18.60 11.32 -0.14
C GLY A 31 -18.00 11.12 -1.54
N LEU A 32 -17.07 10.18 -1.70
CA LEU A 32 -16.57 9.78 -3.01
C LEU A 32 -17.73 9.24 -3.87
N LYS A 33 -17.88 9.77 -5.09
CA LYS A 33 -19.02 9.52 -5.99
C LYS A 33 -18.60 8.70 -7.21
N GLY A 34 -19.59 8.17 -7.92
CA GLY A 34 -19.36 7.48 -9.20
C GLY A 34 -18.72 6.10 -9.06
N VAL A 35 -18.71 5.55 -7.85
CA VAL A 35 -18.16 4.22 -7.54
C VAL A 35 -19.19 3.41 -6.73
N GLU A 36 -19.17 2.09 -6.90
CA GLU A 36 -19.92 1.15 -6.06
C GLU A 36 -18.98 0.56 -5.00
N PHE A 37 -19.37 0.61 -3.73
CA PHE A 37 -18.54 0.11 -2.63
C PHE A 37 -18.92 -1.31 -2.22
N ILE A 38 -17.92 -2.18 -2.14
CA ILE A 38 -18.07 -3.58 -1.74
C ILE A 38 -17.14 -3.87 -0.57
N ALA A 39 -17.69 -4.28 0.57
CA ALA A 39 -16.93 -4.73 1.73
C ALA A 39 -16.85 -6.27 1.75
N ILE A 40 -15.64 -6.83 1.81
CA ILE A 40 -15.40 -8.27 1.90
C ILE A 40 -14.61 -8.54 3.18
N ASN A 41 -15.17 -9.35 4.08
CA ASN A 41 -14.46 -9.68 5.31
C ASN A 41 -14.87 -11.07 5.84
N THR A 42 -13.97 -11.68 6.59
CA THR A 42 -14.26 -12.92 7.35
C THR A 42 -14.82 -12.63 8.75
N ASP A 43 -14.78 -11.37 9.18
CA ASP A 43 -15.34 -10.89 10.44
C ASP A 43 -16.72 -10.26 10.18
N ALA A 44 -17.75 -10.95 10.63
CA ALA A 44 -19.13 -10.52 10.44
C ALA A 44 -19.46 -9.25 11.26
N GLN A 45 -18.80 -9.02 12.39
CA GLN A 45 -19.03 -7.82 13.20
C GLN A 45 -18.52 -6.57 12.48
N ALA A 46 -17.33 -6.67 11.88
CA ALA A 46 -16.76 -5.59 11.08
C ALA A 46 -17.64 -5.24 9.86
N LEU A 47 -18.22 -6.24 9.19
CA LEU A 47 -19.13 -6.01 8.05
C LEU A 47 -20.44 -5.33 8.43
N LEU A 48 -21.02 -5.69 9.59
CA LEU A 48 -22.25 -5.05 10.07
C LEU A 48 -22.07 -3.54 10.29
N MET A 49 -20.86 -3.12 10.67
CA MET A 49 -20.50 -1.71 10.86
C MET A 49 -20.06 -0.99 9.58
N SER A 50 -19.94 -1.69 8.45
CA SER A 50 -19.57 -1.05 7.18
C SER A 50 -20.73 -0.29 6.57
N ASP A 51 -20.45 0.83 5.92
CA ASP A 51 -21.44 1.62 5.17
C ASP A 51 -21.50 1.25 3.68
N ALA A 52 -20.74 0.25 3.24
CA ALA A 52 -20.68 -0.20 1.85
C ALA A 52 -22.04 -0.66 1.30
N ASP A 53 -22.26 -0.43 -0.01
CA ASP A 53 -23.47 -0.81 -0.74
C ASP A 53 -23.69 -2.33 -0.71
N VAL A 54 -22.60 -3.08 -0.87
CA VAL A 54 -22.59 -4.55 -0.86
C VAL A 54 -21.64 -5.05 0.21
N LYS A 55 -22.07 -6.08 0.95
CA LYS A 55 -21.31 -6.69 2.06
C LYS A 55 -21.26 -8.19 1.85
N LEU A 56 -20.05 -8.74 1.73
CA LEU A 56 -19.81 -10.18 1.56
C LEU A 56 -19.08 -10.73 2.79
N ASP A 57 -19.80 -11.56 3.56
CA ASP A 57 -19.24 -12.35 4.65
C ASP A 57 -18.66 -13.65 4.09
N VAL A 58 -17.34 -13.72 4.00
CA VAL A 58 -16.63 -14.86 3.40
C VAL A 58 -16.08 -15.80 4.46
N GLY A 59 -16.12 -17.10 4.19
CA GLY A 59 -15.54 -18.11 5.06
C GLY A 59 -16.28 -18.28 6.39
N ARG A 60 -17.59 -18.02 6.42
CA ARG A 60 -18.43 -18.22 7.61
C ARG A 60 -18.36 -19.63 8.17
N GLU A 61 -18.27 -20.65 7.31
CA GLU A 61 -18.11 -22.05 7.72
C GLU A 61 -16.74 -22.32 8.37
N LEU A 62 -15.69 -21.66 7.88
CA LEU A 62 -14.30 -21.82 8.33
C LEU A 62 -14.03 -21.07 9.64
N THR A 63 -14.54 -19.86 9.76
CA THR A 63 -14.21 -18.91 10.84
C THR A 63 -15.32 -18.75 11.87
N ARG A 64 -16.53 -19.24 11.57
CA ARG A 64 -17.76 -18.97 12.34
C ARG A 64 -18.05 -17.46 12.47
N GLY A 65 -17.57 -16.66 11.53
CA GLY A 65 -17.71 -15.19 11.51
C GLY A 65 -16.80 -14.46 12.51
N LEU A 66 -15.80 -15.15 13.08
CA LEU A 66 -14.86 -14.59 14.07
C LEU A 66 -13.54 -14.10 13.43
N GLY A 67 -13.44 -14.14 12.10
CA GLY A 67 -12.23 -13.75 11.37
C GLY A 67 -11.17 -14.85 11.22
N ALA A 68 -10.12 -14.55 10.44
CA ALA A 68 -9.09 -15.51 10.02
C ALA A 68 -7.97 -15.80 11.06
N GLY A 69 -8.08 -15.30 12.31
CA GLY A 69 -7.23 -15.71 13.43
C GLY A 69 -5.71 -15.54 13.22
N ALA A 70 -5.30 -14.51 12.48
CA ALA A 70 -3.92 -14.26 12.09
C ALA A 70 -3.22 -15.28 11.11
N ASN A 71 -3.97 -16.14 10.40
CA ASN A 71 -3.50 -16.97 9.28
C ASN A 71 -3.98 -16.55 7.85
N PRO A 72 -3.09 -16.02 6.97
CA PRO A 72 -3.44 -15.60 5.60
C PRO A 72 -4.06 -16.70 4.72
N ALA A 73 -3.65 -17.95 4.93
CA ALA A 73 -4.19 -19.09 4.17
C ALA A 73 -5.70 -19.29 4.43
N VAL A 74 -6.20 -18.91 5.61
CA VAL A 74 -7.63 -18.96 5.91
C VAL A 74 -8.38 -17.88 5.14
N GLY A 75 -7.83 -16.67 5.04
CA GLY A 75 -8.41 -15.59 4.23
C GLY A 75 -8.48 -15.96 2.75
N ARG A 76 -7.40 -16.54 2.21
CA ARG A 76 -7.35 -17.05 0.85
C ARG A 76 -8.41 -18.12 0.59
N LYS A 77 -8.45 -19.16 1.43
CA LYS A 77 -9.44 -20.23 1.29
C LYS A 77 -10.87 -19.72 1.41
N ALA A 78 -11.12 -18.79 2.33
CA ALA A 78 -12.43 -18.16 2.49
C ALA A 78 -12.88 -17.44 1.21
N ALA A 79 -11.99 -16.69 0.56
CA ALA A 79 -12.27 -16.03 -0.71
C ALA A 79 -12.44 -17.03 -1.87
N GLU A 80 -11.61 -18.08 -1.93
CA GLU A 80 -11.72 -19.15 -2.94
C GLU A 80 -13.06 -19.91 -2.84
N ASP A 81 -13.49 -20.25 -1.62
CA ASP A 81 -14.75 -20.95 -1.37
C ASP A 81 -15.99 -20.09 -1.73
N HIS A 82 -15.84 -18.76 -1.78
CA HIS A 82 -16.91 -17.80 -2.12
C HIS A 82 -16.68 -17.13 -3.49
N ARG A 83 -15.89 -17.78 -4.38
CA ARG A 83 -15.52 -17.24 -5.69
C ARG A 83 -16.73 -16.86 -6.54
N GLU A 84 -17.78 -17.69 -6.56
CA GLU A 84 -18.98 -17.45 -7.37
C GLU A 84 -19.74 -16.18 -6.92
N GLU A 85 -19.84 -15.95 -5.61
CA GLU A 85 -20.49 -14.76 -5.06
C GLU A 85 -19.68 -13.49 -5.37
N ILE A 86 -18.36 -13.57 -5.25
CA ILE A 86 -17.45 -12.46 -5.61
C ILE A 86 -17.56 -12.17 -7.11
N GLU A 87 -17.59 -13.19 -7.96
CA GLU A 87 -17.71 -13.03 -9.41
C GLU A 87 -19.01 -12.35 -9.81
N GLU A 88 -20.15 -12.74 -9.22
CA GLU A 88 -21.44 -12.12 -9.50
C GLU A 88 -21.49 -10.65 -9.07
N VAL A 89 -20.86 -10.30 -7.94
CA VAL A 89 -20.77 -8.90 -7.48
C VAL A 89 -19.83 -8.06 -8.35
N LEU A 90 -18.76 -8.64 -8.90
CA LEU A 90 -17.81 -7.92 -9.75
C LEU A 90 -18.23 -7.80 -11.22
N LYS A 91 -19.24 -8.57 -11.63
CA LYS A 91 -19.71 -8.65 -13.01
C LYS A 91 -20.12 -7.29 -13.56
N GLY A 92 -19.66 -6.99 -14.77
CA GLY A 92 -19.96 -5.75 -15.48
C GLY A 92 -19.17 -4.53 -15.01
N ALA A 93 -18.18 -4.70 -14.11
CA ALA A 93 -17.24 -3.64 -13.79
C ALA A 93 -16.24 -3.44 -14.95
N ASP A 94 -16.05 -2.20 -15.37
CA ASP A 94 -14.96 -1.83 -16.29
C ASP A 94 -13.65 -1.68 -15.53
N MET A 95 -13.73 -1.25 -14.27
CA MET A 95 -12.60 -0.95 -13.40
C MET A 95 -12.88 -1.39 -11.97
N VAL A 96 -11.88 -2.03 -11.36
CA VAL A 96 -11.97 -2.57 -10.01
C VAL A 96 -10.77 -2.11 -9.20
N PHE A 97 -11.04 -1.41 -8.09
CA PHE A 97 -10.04 -1.09 -7.08
C PHE A 97 -10.10 -2.12 -5.95
N VAL A 98 -8.99 -2.80 -5.68
CA VAL A 98 -8.86 -3.68 -4.52
C VAL A 98 -8.04 -2.95 -3.46
N THR A 99 -8.68 -2.57 -2.35
CA THR A 99 -8.02 -1.91 -1.23
C THR A 99 -7.93 -2.83 -0.01
N ALA A 100 -6.73 -2.88 0.58
CA ALA A 100 -6.41 -3.77 1.67
C ALA A 100 -5.28 -3.22 2.54
N GLY A 101 -5.37 -3.49 3.84
CA GLY A 101 -4.26 -3.32 4.77
C GLY A 101 -3.42 -4.60 4.83
N GLU A 102 -2.26 -4.60 4.18
CA GLU A 102 -1.37 -5.76 4.12
C GLU A 102 -0.67 -6.02 5.46
N GLY A 103 -0.34 -7.28 5.73
CA GLY A 103 0.17 -7.72 7.04
C GLY A 103 -0.94 -7.99 8.06
N GLY A 104 -2.18 -7.63 7.72
CA GLY A 104 -3.41 -8.15 8.29
C GLY A 104 -3.89 -9.38 7.54
N VAL A 105 -4.62 -10.24 8.24
CA VAL A 105 -4.62 -11.66 7.88
C VAL A 105 -5.68 -12.09 6.88
N PRO A 106 -6.95 -11.65 6.97
CA PRO A 106 -7.91 -11.93 5.90
C PRO A 106 -7.50 -11.22 4.60
N ALA A 107 -6.93 -10.02 4.73
CA ALA A 107 -6.58 -9.15 3.62
C ALA A 107 -5.45 -9.73 2.75
N SER A 108 -4.31 -10.09 3.35
CA SER A 108 -3.15 -10.60 2.60
C SER A 108 -3.39 -11.89 1.82
N GLY A 109 -4.38 -12.70 2.21
CA GLY A 109 -4.77 -13.90 1.46
C GLY A 109 -5.98 -13.72 0.54
N GLY A 110 -6.94 -12.87 0.92
CA GLY A 110 -8.17 -12.67 0.18
C GLY A 110 -8.04 -11.67 -0.97
N ALA A 111 -7.22 -10.62 -0.82
CA ALA A 111 -7.08 -9.57 -1.82
C ALA A 111 -6.54 -10.09 -3.17
N PRO A 112 -5.51 -10.97 -3.24
CA PRO A 112 -5.06 -11.55 -4.50
C PRO A 112 -6.15 -12.36 -5.22
N VAL A 113 -6.98 -13.10 -4.46
CA VAL A 113 -8.07 -13.89 -5.04
C VAL A 113 -9.14 -12.99 -5.65
N VAL A 114 -9.53 -11.93 -4.95
CA VAL A 114 -10.50 -10.94 -5.45
C VAL A 114 -9.96 -10.25 -6.71
N ALA A 115 -8.69 -9.85 -6.70
CA ALA A 115 -8.02 -9.25 -7.85
C ALA A 115 -7.99 -10.19 -9.07
N ASN A 116 -7.64 -11.46 -8.87
CA ASN A 116 -7.65 -12.47 -9.92
C ASN A 116 -9.03 -12.61 -10.56
N ILE A 117 -10.10 -12.63 -9.76
CA ILE A 117 -11.47 -12.72 -10.27
C ILE A 117 -11.82 -11.50 -11.11
N ALA A 118 -11.54 -10.29 -10.61
CA ALA A 118 -11.77 -9.04 -11.35
C ALA A 118 -11.06 -9.01 -12.70
N ARG A 119 -9.78 -9.40 -12.72
CA ARG A 119 -8.96 -9.44 -13.92
C ARG A 119 -9.45 -10.47 -14.93
N ASN A 120 -9.88 -11.65 -14.48
CA ASN A 120 -10.48 -12.69 -15.34
C ASN A 120 -11.80 -12.26 -15.97
N LEU A 121 -12.55 -11.38 -15.29
CA LEU A 121 -13.77 -10.77 -15.83
C LEU A 121 -13.48 -9.65 -16.86
N GLY A 122 -12.22 -9.27 -17.05
CA GLY A 122 -11.78 -8.26 -18.01
C GLY A 122 -11.79 -6.82 -17.48
N ALA A 123 -11.99 -6.64 -16.17
CA ALA A 123 -11.92 -5.32 -15.54
C ALA A 123 -10.46 -4.87 -15.39
N LEU A 124 -10.20 -3.57 -15.59
CA LEU A 124 -8.92 -2.97 -15.23
C LEU A 124 -8.78 -3.01 -13.70
N THR A 125 -7.86 -3.83 -13.22
CA THR A 125 -7.75 -4.17 -11.79
C THR A 125 -6.56 -3.45 -11.16
N ILE A 126 -6.84 -2.56 -10.22
CA ILE A 126 -5.83 -1.77 -9.51
C ILE A 126 -5.83 -2.14 -8.03
N GLY A 127 -4.69 -2.62 -7.53
CA GLY A 127 -4.48 -2.81 -6.09
C GLY A 127 -4.00 -1.51 -5.45
N VAL A 128 -4.63 -1.07 -4.35
CA VAL A 128 -4.18 0.06 -3.53
C VAL A 128 -4.05 -0.41 -2.09
N VAL A 129 -2.83 -0.73 -1.68
CA VAL A 129 -2.58 -1.43 -0.41
C VAL A 129 -1.55 -0.72 0.46
N THR A 130 -1.65 -0.91 1.77
CA THR A 130 -0.68 -0.35 2.73
C THR A 130 0.22 -1.42 3.32
N ARG A 131 1.53 -1.14 3.42
CA ARG A 131 2.43 -1.90 4.31
C ARG A 131 2.18 -1.50 5.76
N PRO A 132 2.29 -2.44 6.72
CA PRO A 132 2.09 -2.14 8.14
C PRO A 132 3.17 -1.20 8.67
N PHE A 133 2.88 -0.50 9.77
CA PHE A 133 3.90 0.26 10.49
C PHE A 133 4.96 -0.66 11.09
N THR A 134 6.20 -0.20 11.19
CA THR A 134 7.30 -0.93 11.82
C THR A 134 6.97 -1.36 13.26
N PHE A 135 6.20 -0.55 14.00
CA PHE A 135 5.80 -0.87 15.38
C PHE A 135 4.83 -2.05 15.49
N GLU A 136 4.14 -2.44 14.42
CA GLU A 136 3.22 -3.59 14.42
C GLU A 136 3.96 -4.94 14.43
N GLY A 137 5.28 -4.91 14.18
CA GLY A 137 6.19 -6.02 14.36
C GLY A 137 6.52 -6.79 13.07
N ARG A 138 7.67 -7.46 13.10
CA ARG A 138 8.28 -8.10 11.93
C ARG A 138 7.43 -9.19 11.29
N ARG A 139 6.60 -9.88 12.08
CA ARG A 139 5.70 -10.91 11.54
C ARG A 139 4.69 -10.32 10.55
N ARG A 140 4.08 -9.17 10.87
CA ARG A 140 3.14 -8.50 9.94
C ARG A 140 3.86 -7.99 8.70
N ALA A 141 5.05 -7.41 8.88
CA ALA A 141 5.85 -6.92 7.75
C ALA A 141 6.19 -8.05 6.75
N ASN A 142 6.64 -9.21 7.23
CA ASN A 142 6.92 -10.35 6.35
C ASN A 142 5.65 -10.84 5.62
N GLN A 143 4.53 -10.97 6.34
CA GLN A 143 3.25 -11.36 5.75
C GLN A 143 2.76 -10.36 4.70
N ALA A 144 2.99 -9.07 4.93
CA ALA A 144 2.66 -8.02 3.98
C ALA A 144 3.48 -8.13 2.70
N GLU A 145 4.79 -8.37 2.79
CA GLU A 145 5.62 -8.54 1.59
C GLU A 145 5.19 -9.76 0.76
N ASP A 146 4.85 -10.88 1.43
CA ASP A 146 4.33 -12.07 0.76
C ASP A 146 2.99 -11.76 0.05
N GLY A 147 2.05 -11.10 0.76
CA GLY A 147 0.74 -10.71 0.20
C GLY A 147 0.85 -9.70 -0.95
N ILE A 148 1.75 -8.70 -0.84
CA ILE A 148 2.06 -7.74 -1.91
C ILE A 148 2.66 -8.44 -3.13
N ALA A 149 3.52 -9.43 -2.93
CA ALA A 149 4.10 -10.20 -4.02
C ALA A 149 3.04 -11.00 -4.77
N GLU A 150 2.15 -11.71 -4.05
CA GLU A 150 1.04 -12.45 -4.65
C GLU A 150 0.07 -11.49 -5.37
N LEU A 151 -0.33 -10.40 -4.72
CA LEU A 151 -1.27 -9.44 -5.30
C LEU A 151 -0.72 -8.81 -6.59
N ARG A 152 0.59 -8.55 -6.67
CA ARG A 152 1.23 -7.97 -7.86
C ARG A 152 1.04 -8.82 -9.11
N GLU A 153 0.98 -10.14 -8.98
CA GLU A 153 0.78 -11.05 -10.11
C GLU A 153 -0.68 -11.04 -10.60
N GLU A 154 -1.61 -10.60 -9.74
CA GLU A 154 -3.05 -10.68 -9.96
C GLU A 154 -3.71 -9.34 -10.32
N VAL A 155 -2.97 -8.23 -10.30
CA VAL A 155 -3.45 -6.89 -10.69
C VAL A 155 -2.73 -6.35 -11.92
N ASP A 156 -3.35 -5.39 -12.60
CA ASP A 156 -2.70 -4.66 -13.70
C ASP A 156 -1.72 -3.61 -13.18
N THR A 157 -2.12 -2.91 -12.11
CA THR A 157 -1.27 -1.96 -11.38
C THR A 157 -1.41 -2.16 -9.87
N LEU A 158 -0.29 -2.13 -9.14
CA LEU A 158 -0.25 -2.19 -7.68
C LEU A 158 0.39 -0.93 -7.09
N ILE A 159 -0.41 -0.12 -6.39
CA ILE A 159 0.05 1.02 -5.59
C ILE A 159 0.30 0.54 -4.16
N VAL A 160 1.56 0.59 -3.73
CA VAL A 160 1.96 0.21 -2.36
C VAL A 160 2.27 1.46 -1.55
N ILE A 161 1.55 1.64 -0.45
CA ILE A 161 1.69 2.77 0.46
C ILE A 161 2.44 2.32 1.72
N PRO A 162 3.65 2.83 1.99
CA PRO A 162 4.36 2.52 3.23
C PRO A 162 3.86 3.34 4.41
N ASN A 163 3.18 2.70 5.37
CA ASN A 163 2.65 3.41 6.54
C ASN A 163 3.73 4.13 7.36
N ASP A 164 4.97 3.63 7.39
CA ASP A 164 6.08 4.31 8.08
C ASP A 164 6.36 5.71 7.52
N ARG A 165 6.08 5.97 6.24
CA ARG A 165 6.24 7.30 5.64
C ARG A 165 5.19 8.28 6.15
N LEU A 166 4.02 7.79 6.57
CA LEU A 166 2.99 8.61 7.21
C LEU A 166 3.48 9.20 8.53
N LEU A 167 4.34 8.50 9.26
CA LEU A 167 4.94 9.01 10.49
C LEU A 167 5.95 10.14 10.23
N SER A 168 6.56 10.18 9.04
CA SER A 168 7.54 11.21 8.68
C SER A 168 6.90 12.55 8.30
N ILE A 169 5.66 12.51 7.80
CA ILE A 169 4.85 13.69 7.45
C ILE A 169 3.94 14.14 8.60
N SER A 170 3.85 13.34 9.66
CA SER A 170 2.99 13.57 10.81
C SER A 170 3.73 14.25 11.97
N ASP A 171 3.00 14.98 12.81
CA ASP A 171 3.54 15.55 14.04
C ASP A 171 4.01 14.45 15.00
N ARG A 172 5.08 14.75 15.77
CA ARG A 172 5.64 13.82 16.78
C ARG A 172 4.66 13.42 17.88
N GLN A 173 3.50 14.06 17.97
CA GLN A 173 2.45 13.80 18.97
C GLN A 173 1.27 13.00 18.40
N VAL A 174 1.34 12.54 17.14
CA VAL A 174 0.25 11.78 16.52
C VAL A 174 -0.03 10.49 17.29
N SER A 175 -1.32 10.27 17.57
CA SER A 175 -1.78 9.07 18.26
C SER A 175 -1.81 7.87 17.30
N VAL A 176 -1.81 6.66 17.83
CA VAL A 176 -1.92 5.44 17.02
C VAL A 176 -3.21 5.44 16.17
N LEU A 177 -4.31 5.96 16.73
CA LEU A 177 -5.58 6.05 16.00
C LEU A 177 -5.49 7.04 14.84
N ASP A 178 -4.84 8.17 15.04
CA ASP A 178 -4.68 9.18 13.99
C ASP A 178 -3.70 8.72 12.91
N ALA A 179 -2.70 7.90 13.27
CA ALA A 179 -1.80 7.26 12.30
C ALA A 179 -2.56 6.30 11.37
N PHE A 180 -3.45 5.46 11.90
CA PHE A 180 -4.29 4.59 11.06
C PHE A 180 -5.28 5.37 10.20
N LYS A 181 -5.91 6.42 10.74
CA LYS A 181 -6.75 7.33 9.94
C LYS A 181 -5.96 7.99 8.80
N SER A 182 -4.69 8.31 9.04
CA SER A 182 -3.81 8.85 8.00
C SER A 182 -3.55 7.82 6.91
N ALA A 183 -3.43 6.54 7.25
CA ALA A 183 -3.32 5.46 6.26
C ALA A 183 -4.60 5.33 5.43
N ASP A 184 -5.77 5.37 6.08
CA ASP A 184 -7.07 5.36 5.40
C ASP A 184 -7.23 6.57 4.46
N GLN A 185 -6.75 7.74 4.87
CA GLN A 185 -6.76 8.96 4.05
C GLN A 185 -5.88 8.84 2.81
N VAL A 186 -4.73 8.17 2.90
CA VAL A 186 -3.85 7.93 1.74
C VAL A 186 -4.44 6.86 0.81
N LEU A 187 -5.07 5.81 1.35
CA LEU A 187 -5.83 4.85 0.54
C LEU A 187 -6.97 5.53 -0.24
N LEU A 188 -7.74 6.39 0.43
CA LEU A 188 -8.74 7.26 -0.21
C LEU A 188 -8.11 8.08 -1.31
N SER A 189 -7.00 8.77 -1.04
CA SER A 189 -6.36 9.65 -2.02
C SER A 189 -5.87 8.87 -3.26
N GLY A 190 -5.43 7.63 -3.10
CA GLY A 190 -5.03 6.77 -4.22
C GLY A 190 -6.18 6.33 -5.11
N VAL A 191 -7.33 6.00 -4.53
CA VAL A 191 -8.53 5.68 -5.30
C VAL A 191 -9.15 6.95 -5.91
N GLN A 192 -9.27 8.01 -5.11
CA GLN A 192 -9.83 9.29 -5.50
C GLN A 192 -9.05 9.93 -6.65
N GLY A 193 -7.72 9.93 -6.58
CA GLY A 193 -6.87 10.56 -7.60
C GLY A 193 -7.07 10.00 -9.01
N ILE A 194 -7.51 8.74 -9.14
CA ILE A 194 -7.82 8.09 -10.42
C ILE A 194 -9.31 8.22 -10.75
N THR A 195 -10.18 7.97 -9.77
CA THR A 195 -11.64 7.96 -9.99
C THR A 195 -12.20 9.34 -10.31
N ASP A 196 -11.67 10.42 -9.71
CA ASP A 196 -12.12 11.78 -9.99
C ASP A 196 -11.83 12.19 -11.43
N LEU A 197 -10.76 11.69 -12.04
CA LEU A 197 -10.40 11.97 -13.43
C LEU A 197 -11.39 11.39 -14.45
N ILE A 198 -12.12 10.34 -14.05
CA ILE A 198 -13.06 9.60 -14.91
C ILE A 198 -14.50 10.03 -14.61
N THR A 199 -14.83 10.18 -13.33
CA THR A 199 -16.21 10.32 -12.87
C THR A 199 -16.62 11.77 -12.65
N THR A 200 -15.69 12.66 -12.32
CA THR A 200 -15.97 14.06 -12.02
C THR A 200 -15.73 14.91 -13.26
N PRO A 201 -16.74 15.68 -13.73
CA PRO A 201 -16.54 16.61 -14.83
C PRO A 201 -15.49 17.68 -14.44
N GLY A 202 -14.32 17.57 -15.03
CA GLY A 202 -13.23 18.53 -14.95
C GLY A 202 -13.18 19.51 -16.12
N LEU A 203 -12.26 20.48 -16.02
CA LEU A 203 -11.88 21.37 -17.13
C LEU A 203 -11.22 20.56 -18.27
N ILE A 204 -10.46 19.53 -17.89
CA ILE A 204 -9.75 18.63 -18.79
C ILE A 204 -10.11 17.21 -18.33
N ASN A 205 -11.12 16.64 -18.98
CA ASN A 205 -11.54 15.27 -18.74
C ASN A 205 -10.63 14.31 -19.49
N LEU A 206 -10.28 13.23 -18.82
CA LEU A 206 -9.62 12.09 -19.44
C LEU A 206 -10.67 11.04 -19.76
N ASP A 207 -10.44 10.29 -20.84
CA ASP A 207 -11.28 9.13 -21.11
C ASP A 207 -10.75 7.89 -20.36
N PHE A 208 -11.60 6.87 -20.24
CA PHE A 208 -11.21 5.63 -19.58
C PHE A 208 -10.10 4.88 -20.36
N ALA A 209 -10.01 5.06 -21.68
CA ALA A 209 -9.02 4.40 -22.51
C ALA A 209 -7.61 4.94 -22.27
N ASP A 210 -7.49 6.24 -22.03
CA ASP A 210 -6.27 6.93 -21.63
C ASP A 210 -5.75 6.34 -20.30
N VAL A 211 -6.58 6.30 -19.25
CA VAL A 211 -6.22 5.70 -17.96
C VAL A 211 -5.84 4.22 -18.14
N LYS A 212 -6.63 3.47 -18.91
CA LYS A 212 -6.34 2.06 -19.21
C LYS A 212 -5.01 1.89 -19.94
N SER A 213 -4.63 2.80 -20.83
CA SER A 213 -3.37 2.71 -21.59
C SER A 213 -2.12 2.84 -20.72
N VAL A 214 -2.21 3.58 -19.61
CA VAL A 214 -1.09 3.78 -18.67
C VAL A 214 -1.08 2.75 -17.55
N MET A 215 -2.25 2.29 -17.10
CA MET A 215 -2.37 1.41 -15.93
C MET A 215 -2.56 -0.08 -16.26
N SER A 216 -2.77 -0.44 -17.53
CA SER A 216 -2.81 -1.86 -17.92
C SER A 216 -1.41 -2.47 -17.86
N GLU A 217 -1.26 -3.57 -17.13
CA GLU A 217 0.00 -4.31 -16.97
C GLU A 217 1.21 -3.43 -16.57
N ALA A 218 0.97 -2.33 -15.86
CA ALA A 218 2.02 -1.39 -15.47
C ALA A 218 2.86 -1.89 -14.28
N GLY A 219 2.41 -2.95 -13.60
CA GLY A 219 3.10 -3.56 -12.48
C GLY A 219 3.02 -2.68 -11.23
N SER A 220 4.16 -2.44 -10.58
CA SER A 220 4.15 -1.60 -9.36
C SER A 220 4.09 -0.12 -9.71
N ALA A 221 3.30 0.62 -8.95
CA ALA A 221 3.15 2.07 -9.07
C ALA A 221 3.44 2.76 -7.73
N LEU A 222 3.83 4.03 -7.83
CA LEU A 222 4.06 4.92 -6.71
C LEU A 222 3.09 6.09 -6.78
N MET A 223 2.72 6.62 -5.62
CA MET A 223 1.83 7.76 -5.50
C MET A 223 2.49 8.88 -4.70
N GLY A 224 2.46 10.08 -5.27
CA GLY A 224 2.83 11.34 -4.64
C GLY A 224 1.60 12.24 -4.50
N ILE A 225 1.48 12.94 -3.38
CA ILE A 225 0.40 13.87 -3.11
C ILE A 225 1.01 15.15 -2.57
N GLY A 226 0.57 16.30 -3.09
CA GLY A 226 0.94 17.62 -2.59
C GLY A 226 -0.27 18.55 -2.61
N SER A 227 -0.31 19.50 -1.67
CA SER A 227 -1.38 20.50 -1.57
C SER A 227 -0.82 21.83 -1.14
N ALA A 228 -1.13 22.91 -1.86
CA ALA A 228 -0.65 24.25 -1.54
C ALA A 228 -1.74 25.32 -1.79
N ARG A 229 -1.50 26.52 -1.25
CA ARG A 229 -2.35 27.71 -1.35
C ARG A 229 -1.48 28.93 -1.64
N GLY A 230 -2.08 29.99 -2.20
CA GLY A 230 -1.39 31.24 -2.57
C GLY A 230 -1.04 31.34 -4.05
N ASP A 231 -0.17 32.29 -4.41
CA ASP A 231 0.06 32.70 -5.80
C ASP A 231 0.76 31.63 -6.66
N ASP A 232 1.68 30.83 -6.08
CA ASP A 232 2.41 29.75 -6.76
C ASP A 232 1.92 28.35 -6.34
N ARG A 233 0.64 28.25 -5.95
CA ARG A 233 0.06 27.02 -5.34
C ARG A 233 0.18 25.79 -6.24
N ALA A 234 -0.01 25.90 -7.55
CA ALA A 234 0.06 24.73 -8.43
C ALA A 234 1.48 24.15 -8.55
N VAL A 235 2.48 25.03 -8.70
CA VAL A 235 3.89 24.63 -8.76
C VAL A 235 4.35 24.06 -7.42
N ALA A 236 4.03 24.73 -6.31
CA ALA A 236 4.38 24.24 -4.97
C ALA A 236 3.72 22.89 -4.66
N ALA A 237 2.45 22.71 -5.04
CA ALA A 237 1.76 21.43 -4.88
C ALA A 237 2.38 20.32 -5.74
N ALA A 238 2.77 20.61 -6.98
CA ALA A 238 3.47 19.67 -7.85
C ALA A 238 4.86 19.30 -7.29
N GLU A 239 5.64 20.28 -6.81
CA GLU A 239 6.93 20.04 -6.14
C GLU A 239 6.79 19.12 -4.92
N MET A 240 5.77 19.36 -4.08
CA MET A 240 5.46 18.48 -2.94
C MET A 240 5.04 17.08 -3.39
N ALA A 241 4.29 16.96 -4.49
CA ALA A 241 3.87 15.67 -5.00
C ALA A 241 5.07 14.84 -5.50
N ILE A 242 5.97 15.41 -6.29
CA ILE A 242 7.17 14.72 -6.83
C ILE A 242 8.23 14.43 -5.76
N SER A 243 8.23 15.18 -4.65
CA SER A 243 9.13 15.00 -3.52
C SER A 243 8.48 14.29 -2.33
N SER A 244 7.25 13.79 -2.52
CA SER A 244 6.46 13.19 -1.45
C SER A 244 7.18 12.01 -0.82
N PRO A 245 7.21 11.89 0.53
CA PRO A 245 7.76 10.72 1.22
C PRO A 245 7.07 9.40 0.87
N LEU A 246 5.87 9.45 0.29
CA LEU A 246 5.15 8.27 -0.22
C LEU A 246 5.80 7.68 -1.47
N LEU A 247 6.60 8.46 -2.20
CA LEU A 247 7.44 7.98 -3.30
C LEU A 247 8.71 7.33 -2.71
N GLU A 248 8.66 6.01 -2.49
CA GLU A 248 9.83 5.26 -2.00
C GLU A 248 11.01 5.27 -2.97
N ALA A 249 10.75 5.56 -4.25
CA ALA A 249 11.74 5.73 -5.30
C ALA A 249 11.54 7.06 -6.01
N SER A 250 12.52 7.43 -6.83
CA SER A 250 12.34 8.55 -7.76
C SER A 250 11.25 8.22 -8.76
N ILE A 251 10.53 9.24 -9.23
CA ILE A 251 9.66 9.14 -10.41
C ILE A 251 10.47 8.98 -11.71
N ASP A 252 11.78 9.24 -11.64
CA ASP A 252 12.73 8.96 -12.72
C ASP A 252 12.67 7.48 -13.12
N GLY A 253 12.45 7.22 -14.41
CA GLY A 253 12.27 5.88 -14.98
C GLY A 253 10.82 5.38 -15.05
N ALA A 254 9.84 6.14 -14.56
CA ALA A 254 8.43 5.81 -14.81
C ALA A 254 8.08 6.04 -16.29
N ARG A 255 7.57 5.01 -16.97
CA ARG A 255 7.11 5.11 -18.37
C ARG A 255 5.67 5.56 -18.50
N GLY A 256 4.88 5.47 -17.44
CA GLY A 256 3.51 5.95 -17.39
C GLY A 256 3.32 6.85 -16.18
N VAL A 257 2.78 8.05 -16.39
CA VAL A 257 2.49 8.99 -15.30
C VAL A 257 1.07 9.51 -15.48
N LEU A 258 0.28 9.40 -14.42
CA LEU A 258 -1.03 9.99 -14.31
C LEU A 258 -0.95 11.16 -13.32
N LEU A 259 -1.31 12.34 -13.80
CA LEU A 259 -1.29 13.60 -13.06
C LEU A 259 -2.74 14.10 -12.88
N SER A 260 -3.20 14.15 -11.64
CA SER A 260 -4.48 14.76 -11.29
C SER A 260 -4.24 16.08 -10.58
N ILE A 261 -4.83 17.16 -11.10
CA ILE A 261 -4.79 18.49 -10.48
C ILE A 261 -6.21 18.85 -10.10
N SER A 262 -6.45 19.03 -8.81
CA SER A 262 -7.74 19.46 -8.26
C SER A 262 -7.62 20.85 -7.67
N GLY A 263 -8.55 21.74 -8.00
CA GLY A 263 -8.58 23.10 -7.45
C GLY A 263 -9.95 23.74 -7.59
N GLY A 264 -10.13 24.94 -7.03
CA GLY A 264 -11.37 25.69 -7.18
C GLY A 264 -11.61 26.15 -8.62
N SER A 265 -12.79 26.72 -8.88
CA SER A 265 -13.15 27.34 -10.17
C SER A 265 -12.21 28.48 -10.63
N ASP A 266 -11.30 28.93 -9.77
CA ASP A 266 -10.28 29.94 -10.05
C ASP A 266 -8.97 29.35 -10.64
N LEU A 267 -8.88 28.01 -10.78
CA LEU A 267 -7.70 27.33 -11.31
C LEU A 267 -7.42 27.74 -12.77
N GLY A 268 -6.28 28.39 -12.99
CA GLY A 268 -5.86 28.89 -14.28
C GLY A 268 -5.16 27.85 -15.16
N LEU A 269 -5.27 28.01 -16.49
CA LEU A 269 -4.54 27.17 -17.45
C LEU A 269 -3.01 27.27 -17.30
N PHE A 270 -2.51 28.44 -16.90
CA PHE A 270 -1.08 28.68 -16.70
C PHE A 270 -0.55 27.87 -15.52
N GLU A 271 -1.26 27.90 -14.38
CA GLU A 271 -0.97 27.08 -13.19
C GLU A 271 -0.92 25.58 -13.53
N ILE A 272 -1.89 25.09 -14.30
CA ILE A 272 -1.95 23.69 -14.76
C ILE A 272 -0.73 23.34 -15.63
N ASN A 273 -0.37 24.21 -16.56
CA ASN A 273 0.74 23.97 -17.49
C ASN A 273 2.10 23.93 -16.77
N GLU A 274 2.33 24.81 -15.80
CA GLU A 274 3.58 24.82 -15.02
C GLU A 274 3.70 23.56 -14.14
N ALA A 275 2.63 23.16 -13.46
CA ALA A 275 2.59 21.92 -12.69
C ALA A 275 2.86 20.68 -13.57
N ALA A 276 2.24 20.62 -14.75
CA ALA A 276 2.45 19.52 -15.70
C ALA A 276 3.89 19.47 -16.25
N GLN A 277 4.46 20.63 -16.57
CA GLN A 277 5.84 20.72 -17.06
C GLN A 277 6.84 20.22 -16.01
N LEU A 278 6.68 20.61 -14.75
CA LEU A 278 7.54 20.16 -13.66
C LEU A 278 7.53 18.63 -13.50
N VAL A 279 6.34 18.02 -13.55
CA VAL A 279 6.21 16.56 -13.47
C VAL A 279 6.82 15.88 -14.70
N SER A 280 6.65 16.47 -15.89
CA SER A 280 7.27 15.96 -17.12
C SER A 280 8.79 16.02 -17.12
N GLU A 281 9.38 17.04 -16.51
CA GLU A 281 10.84 17.16 -16.38
C GLU A 281 11.41 16.16 -15.36
N ALA A 282 10.62 15.73 -14.39
CA ALA A 282 11.01 14.73 -13.40
C ALA A 282 10.86 13.27 -13.87
N ALA A 283 9.95 13.02 -14.82
CA ALA A 283 9.67 11.70 -15.37
C ALA A 283 10.64 11.30 -16.50
N HIS A 284 10.52 10.07 -17.01
CA HIS A 284 11.32 9.62 -18.14
C HIS A 284 11.01 10.43 -19.43
N PRO A 285 11.99 10.76 -20.29
CA PRO A 285 11.74 11.56 -21.51
C PRO A 285 10.76 10.93 -22.52
N GLU A 286 10.61 9.60 -22.47
CA GLU A 286 9.64 8.84 -23.27
C GLU A 286 8.41 8.40 -22.45
N ALA A 287 8.19 8.99 -21.28
CA ALA A 287 7.02 8.67 -20.47
C ALA A 287 5.73 9.11 -21.16
N ASN A 288 4.72 8.23 -21.14
CA ASN A 288 3.36 8.60 -21.46
C ASN A 288 2.74 9.31 -20.26
N ILE A 289 2.60 10.63 -20.35
CA ILE A 289 2.07 11.46 -19.28
C ILE A 289 0.65 11.87 -19.64
N ILE A 290 -0.28 11.46 -18.78
CA ILE A 290 -1.69 11.80 -18.88
C ILE A 290 -1.99 12.75 -17.73
N PHE A 291 -2.56 13.91 -18.03
CA PHE A 291 -2.93 14.88 -17.01
C PHE A 291 -4.41 15.23 -17.13
N GLY A 292 -5.07 15.37 -15.99
CA GLY A 292 -6.45 15.86 -15.90
C GLY A 292 -6.59 16.93 -14.83
N ALA A 293 -7.59 17.77 -15.02
CA ALA A 293 -7.85 18.92 -14.15
C ALA A 293 -9.31 18.87 -13.67
N VAL A 294 -9.49 18.69 -12.37
CA VAL A 294 -10.78 18.56 -11.69
C VAL A 294 -11.10 19.87 -10.97
N ILE A 295 -12.33 20.35 -11.11
CA ILE A 295 -12.82 21.49 -10.37
C ILE A 295 -13.56 21.01 -9.12
N ASP A 296 -13.06 21.39 -7.95
CA ASP A 296 -13.70 21.17 -6.66
C ASP A 296 -13.79 22.48 -5.89
N ASP A 297 -14.98 23.09 -5.92
CA ASP A 297 -15.25 24.34 -5.22
C ASP A 297 -15.15 24.23 -3.69
N ALA A 298 -15.14 23.01 -3.12
CA ALA A 298 -14.93 22.81 -1.69
C ALA A 298 -13.48 23.10 -1.26
N LEU A 299 -12.52 23.06 -2.20
CA LEU A 299 -11.11 23.35 -1.93
C LEU A 299 -10.83 24.86 -1.75
N GLY A 300 -11.70 25.73 -2.28
CA GLY A 300 -11.51 27.18 -2.20
C GLY A 300 -10.22 27.63 -2.88
N ASP A 301 -9.25 28.10 -2.10
CA ASP A 301 -7.95 28.60 -2.57
C ASP A 301 -6.87 27.51 -2.70
N GLU A 302 -7.17 26.28 -2.30
CA GLU A 302 -6.24 25.16 -2.29
C GLU A 302 -6.17 24.44 -3.64
N VAL A 303 -4.95 24.13 -4.07
CA VAL A 303 -4.69 23.23 -5.20
C VAL A 303 -4.04 21.97 -4.66
N ARG A 304 -4.61 20.82 -5.02
CA ARG A 304 -4.10 19.49 -4.72
C ARG A 304 -3.61 18.84 -5.99
N VAL A 305 -2.39 18.32 -5.95
CA VAL A 305 -1.77 17.58 -7.04
C VAL A 305 -1.53 16.15 -6.59
N THR A 306 -2.00 15.19 -7.37
CA THR A 306 -1.74 13.77 -7.17
C THR A 306 -1.02 13.22 -8.39
N VAL A 307 0.13 12.61 -8.15
CA VAL A 307 0.98 12.01 -9.18
C VAL A 307 1.01 10.51 -8.95
N ILE A 308 0.67 9.72 -9.97
CA ILE A 308 0.75 8.27 -9.95
C ILE A 308 1.71 7.85 -11.04
N ALA A 309 2.85 7.29 -10.63
CA ALA A 309 3.92 6.87 -11.52
C ALA A 309 3.94 5.34 -11.61
N ALA A 310 3.89 4.80 -12.82
CA ALA A 310 3.82 3.36 -13.08
C ALA A 310 4.72 2.97 -14.28
N GLY A 311 4.84 1.67 -14.53
CA GLY A 311 5.62 1.17 -15.66
C GLY A 311 7.12 1.37 -15.51
N PHE A 312 7.66 1.23 -14.30
CA PHE A 312 9.09 1.28 -14.05
C PHE A 312 9.82 0.12 -14.75
N ASP A 313 11.04 0.36 -15.22
CA ASP A 313 11.87 -0.68 -15.84
C ASP A 313 12.11 -1.86 -14.88
N GLY A 314 11.60 -3.04 -15.24
CA GLY A 314 11.63 -4.25 -14.39
C GLY A 314 10.38 -4.47 -13.52
N GLY A 315 9.33 -3.66 -13.68
CA GLY A 315 8.04 -3.83 -13.00
C GLY A 315 8.03 -3.39 -11.53
N GLN A 316 9.13 -2.83 -11.04
CA GLN A 316 9.28 -2.28 -9.70
C GLN A 316 10.04 -0.95 -9.74
N PRO A 317 9.70 0.01 -8.86
CA PRO A 317 10.46 1.24 -8.76
C PRO A 317 11.88 0.95 -8.28
N PRO A 318 12.91 1.69 -8.75
CA PRO A 318 14.27 1.50 -8.30
C PRO A 318 14.39 1.81 -6.81
N ALA A 319 14.70 0.80 -5.98
CA ALA A 319 14.83 1.00 -4.54
C ALA A 319 15.84 2.12 -4.23
N LYS A 320 15.37 3.17 -3.55
CA LYS A 320 16.25 4.24 -3.07
C LYS A 320 17.20 3.60 -2.06
N ARG A 321 18.48 3.49 -2.42
CA ARG A 321 19.52 3.09 -1.48
C ARG A 321 19.66 4.25 -0.49
N ASP A 322 18.94 4.17 0.62
CA ASP A 322 19.25 4.98 1.79
C ASP A 322 20.67 4.56 2.20
N ASN A 323 21.66 5.38 1.82
CA ASN A 323 23.02 5.30 2.30
C ASN A 323 23.01 5.71 3.79
N ILE A 324 22.45 4.85 4.63
CA ILE A 324 22.67 4.89 6.06
C ILE A 324 24.14 4.51 6.25
N LEU A 325 24.87 5.44 6.86
CA LEU A 325 26.33 5.47 6.95
C LEU A 325 26.95 4.12 7.33
N GLY A 326 28.03 3.76 6.60
CA GLY A 326 29.13 2.99 7.16
C GLY A 326 29.28 1.54 6.73
N SER A 327 29.56 1.29 5.46
CA SER A 327 30.28 0.08 5.06
C SER A 327 31.21 0.40 3.89
N ALA A 328 32.47 0.68 4.23
CA ALA A 328 33.55 0.75 3.25
C ALA A 328 33.79 -0.65 2.68
N SER A 329 33.41 -0.86 1.42
CA SER A 329 33.92 -1.96 0.62
C SER A 329 34.67 -1.40 -0.58
N THR A 330 35.99 -1.54 -0.49
CA THR A 330 36.99 -1.27 -1.50
C THR A 330 36.66 -1.93 -2.83
N SER A 331 36.55 -1.09 -3.86
CA SER A 331 36.55 -1.44 -5.27
C SER A 331 37.81 -2.20 -5.66
N ALA A 332 37.68 -3.49 -6.02
CA ALA A 332 38.68 -4.24 -6.76
C ALA A 332 38.17 -4.46 -8.18
N SER A 333 38.55 -3.54 -9.06
CA SER A 333 38.34 -3.58 -10.50
C SER A 333 39.20 -4.67 -11.16
N SER A 334 38.52 -5.53 -11.91
CA SER A 334 39.10 -6.51 -12.84
C SER A 334 39.80 -5.81 -14.01
N ALA A 335 41.08 -6.13 -14.24
CA ALA A 335 41.73 -5.90 -15.52
C ALA A 335 42.77 -7.00 -15.79
N ARG A 336 42.49 -7.77 -16.85
CA ARG A 336 43.34 -8.80 -17.45
C ARG A 336 44.64 -8.19 -17.99
N ARG A 337 45.77 -8.89 -17.83
CA ARG A 337 46.89 -8.80 -18.78
C ARG A 337 47.80 -10.02 -18.74
N ASP A 338 48.15 -10.44 -19.95
CA ASP A 338 48.94 -11.60 -20.36
C ASP A 338 50.39 -11.63 -19.85
N GLU A 339 50.90 -12.86 -19.83
CA GLU A 339 52.28 -13.33 -19.64
C GLU A 339 53.30 -12.66 -20.60
N PRO A 340 54.61 -12.62 -20.24
CA PRO A 340 55.47 -13.79 -20.49
C PRO A 340 56.59 -14.07 -19.45
N THR A 341 56.97 -15.34 -19.35
CA THR A 341 58.21 -15.90 -18.75
C THR A 341 59.44 -15.66 -19.67
N PRO A 342 60.70 -16.08 -19.37
CA PRO A 342 61.33 -16.63 -18.14
C PRO A 342 62.75 -16.07 -17.83
N VAL A 343 63.36 -16.36 -16.66
CA VAL A 343 64.78 -16.82 -16.51
C VAL A 343 64.97 -17.53 -15.16
N ARG A 344 65.70 -18.64 -15.23
CA ARG A 344 66.09 -19.65 -14.22
C ARG A 344 67.36 -19.24 -13.46
N GLN A 345 67.43 -19.50 -12.15
CA GLN A 345 68.66 -20.02 -11.53
C GLN A 345 68.45 -20.74 -10.18
N GLU A 346 69.20 -21.82 -10.04
CA GLU A 346 69.21 -22.84 -9.00
C GLU A 346 69.86 -22.37 -7.70
N SER A 347 69.44 -22.92 -6.55
CA SER A 347 70.32 -23.58 -5.56
C SER A 347 69.56 -24.02 -4.30
N ARG A 348 69.71 -25.31 -3.93
CA ARG A 348 69.49 -25.83 -2.57
C ARG A 348 70.88 -25.88 -1.89
N PRO A 349 71.00 -25.69 -0.56
CA PRO A 349 70.90 -26.84 0.35
C PRO A 349 70.22 -26.57 1.71
N SER A 350 69.90 -27.70 2.36
CA SER A 350 69.38 -27.92 3.72
C SER A 350 70.28 -27.38 4.83
N PHE A 351 69.69 -26.92 5.95
CA PHE A 351 69.83 -27.48 7.32
C PHE A 351 69.19 -26.57 8.39
N GLY A 352 68.51 -27.17 9.37
CA GLY A 352 68.58 -26.74 10.78
C GLY A 352 67.45 -25.89 11.38
N SER A 353 66.49 -26.57 12.02
CA SER A 353 65.88 -26.27 13.33
C SER A 353 65.87 -24.84 13.88
N LEU A 354 64.67 -24.30 14.16
CA LEU A 354 64.27 -23.70 15.46
C LEU A 354 62.86 -23.07 15.38
N GLY A 355 62.03 -23.37 16.38
CA GLY A 355 60.97 -22.45 16.85
C GLY A 355 59.54 -22.75 16.40
N SER A 356 58.88 -23.68 17.09
CA SER A 356 57.43 -23.75 17.18
C SER A 356 56.88 -22.49 17.88
N VAL A 357 56.05 -21.71 17.21
CA VAL A 357 55.26 -20.64 17.84
C VAL A 357 53.79 -21.03 17.73
N THR A 358 53.26 -21.56 18.84
CA THR A 358 51.84 -21.77 19.08
C THR A 358 51.14 -20.42 19.24
N PRO A 359 50.03 -20.15 18.53
CA PRO A 359 49.17 -19.02 18.83
C PRO A 359 48.57 -19.15 20.23
N LYS A 360 48.73 -18.09 21.02
CA LYS A 360 48.26 -17.95 22.40
C LYS A 360 46.73 -17.82 22.41
N GLU A 361 46.05 -18.90 22.78
CA GLU A 361 44.64 -18.90 23.17
C GLU A 361 44.46 -17.97 24.38
N THR A 362 43.61 -16.96 24.23
CA THR A 362 43.18 -16.10 25.33
C THR A 362 41.92 -16.74 25.92
N PRO A 363 41.90 -17.09 27.22
CA PRO A 363 40.76 -17.75 27.83
C PRO A 363 39.57 -16.79 27.91
N GLU A 364 38.43 -17.26 27.40
CA GLU A 364 37.11 -16.65 27.55
C GLU A 364 36.70 -16.68 29.04
N PRO A 365 36.26 -15.55 29.63
CA PRO A 365 35.86 -15.52 31.03
C PRO A 365 34.55 -16.28 31.24
N ALA A 366 34.56 -17.19 32.21
CA ALA A 366 33.39 -17.96 32.64
C ALA A 366 32.25 -17.05 33.13
N PRO A 367 30.98 -17.38 32.84
CA PRO A 367 29.84 -16.61 33.33
C PRO A 367 29.69 -16.78 34.86
N GLU A 368 29.54 -15.65 35.55
CA GLU A 368 29.24 -15.59 36.98
C GLU A 368 27.84 -16.18 37.29
N PRO A 369 27.64 -16.82 38.46
CA PRO A 369 26.35 -17.35 38.87
C PRO A 369 25.39 -16.20 39.18
N VAL A 370 24.26 -16.16 38.46
CA VAL A 370 23.16 -15.24 38.72
C VAL A 370 22.45 -15.65 40.01
N ASN A 371 22.62 -14.86 41.06
CA ASN A 371 21.85 -14.97 42.29
C ASN A 371 20.39 -14.59 42.05
N ASP A 372 19.49 -15.42 42.58
CA ASP A 372 18.12 -15.16 43.02
C ASP A 372 17.32 -14.04 42.32
N LEU A 373 16.43 -14.46 41.42
CA LEU A 373 15.29 -13.65 40.97
C LEU A 373 14.34 -13.40 42.15
N PRO A 374 13.91 -12.15 42.42
CA PRO A 374 12.83 -11.90 43.37
C PRO A 374 11.50 -12.47 42.84
N LEU A 375 10.85 -13.26 43.70
CA LEU A 375 9.53 -13.87 43.49
C LEU A 375 8.50 -12.85 43.01
N SER A 376 7.69 -13.24 42.03
CA SER A 376 6.55 -12.48 41.51
C SER A 376 5.57 -12.09 42.64
N PRO A 377 4.93 -10.91 42.58
CA PRO A 377 3.92 -10.54 43.57
C PRO A 377 2.69 -11.46 43.48
N PRO A 378 1.99 -11.74 44.60
CA PRO A 378 0.83 -12.63 44.61
C PRO A 378 -0.33 -12.07 43.79
N VAL A 379 -0.96 -12.95 43.02
CA VAL A 379 -2.21 -12.69 42.28
C VAL A 379 -3.33 -12.40 43.29
N PRO A 380 -4.08 -11.28 43.16
CA PRO A 380 -5.24 -11.04 44.01
C PRO A 380 -6.33 -12.10 43.77
N PRO A 381 -7.07 -12.53 44.80
CA PRO A 381 -8.12 -13.54 44.63
C PRO A 381 -9.22 -13.02 43.70
N SER A 382 -9.67 -13.90 42.80
CA SER A 382 -10.83 -13.70 41.93
C SER A 382 -12.05 -13.33 42.77
N ARG A 383 -12.60 -12.12 42.56
CA ARG A 383 -13.93 -11.78 43.06
C ARG A 383 -14.95 -12.63 42.32
N SER A 384 -15.61 -13.53 43.03
CA SER A 384 -16.87 -14.11 42.57
C SER A 384 -17.91 -12.98 42.54
N TYR A 385 -18.39 -12.63 41.34
CA TYR A 385 -19.64 -11.89 41.22
C TYR A 385 -20.75 -12.85 41.61
N SER A 386 -21.31 -12.68 42.81
CA SER A 386 -22.63 -13.20 43.14
C SER A 386 -23.65 -12.32 42.43
N ASP A 387 -24.13 -12.78 41.28
CA ASP A 387 -25.27 -12.20 40.61
C ASP A 387 -26.50 -12.40 41.49
N SER A 388 -26.88 -11.35 42.23
CA SER A 388 -28.08 -11.31 43.08
C SER A 388 -29.01 -10.20 42.62
N ALA A 389 -28.99 -9.89 41.32
CA ALA A 389 -29.91 -8.96 40.66
C ALA A 389 -30.49 -9.55 39.36
N ALA A 390 -30.57 -10.88 39.25
CA ALA A 390 -31.19 -11.60 38.13
C ALA A 390 -32.55 -12.23 38.49
N GLU A 391 -33.25 -11.72 39.50
CA GLU A 391 -34.67 -12.02 39.76
C GLU A 391 -35.47 -10.71 39.86
N GLU A 392 -35.95 -10.26 38.71
CA GLU A 392 -37.20 -9.51 38.46
C GLU A 392 -37.05 -8.69 37.16
N LEU A 393 -37.15 -9.38 36.02
CA LEU A 393 -37.54 -8.73 34.76
C LEU A 393 -39.00 -9.12 34.51
N ASP A 394 -39.89 -8.22 34.91
CA ASP A 394 -41.33 -8.29 34.67
C ASP A 394 -41.60 -8.12 33.17
N VAL A 395 -42.00 -9.20 32.49
CA VAL A 395 -42.34 -9.18 31.06
C VAL A 395 -43.74 -8.61 30.90
N PRO A 396 -43.93 -7.48 30.18
CA PRO A 396 -45.24 -6.90 29.98
C PRO A 396 -46.22 -7.85 29.27
N ASP A 397 -47.46 -7.93 29.76
CA ASP A 397 -48.50 -8.88 29.32
C ASP A 397 -48.95 -8.74 27.84
N PHE A 398 -48.40 -7.83 27.03
CA PHE A 398 -48.66 -7.78 25.59
C PHE A 398 -47.73 -8.67 24.74
N LEU A 399 -46.74 -9.32 25.37
CA LEU A 399 -45.81 -10.27 24.76
C LEU A 399 -46.02 -11.74 25.21
N LYS A 400 -47.18 -12.06 25.81
CA LYS A 400 -47.63 -13.44 26.03
C LYS A 400 -48.62 -13.90 24.97
#